data_AF-A0A7X6QBT9-F1
#
_entry.id   AF-A0A7X6QBT9-F1
#
_cell.length_a   1.000
_cell.length_b   1.000
_cell.length_c   1.000
_cell.angle_alpha   90.00
_cell.angle_beta   90.00
_cell.angle_gamma   90.00
#
_symmetry.space_group_name_H-M   'P 1'
#
loop_
_entity.id
_entity.type
_entity.pdbx_description
1 polymer ?
#
loop_
_entity_poly.entity_id
_entity_poly.type
_entity_poly.pdbx_seq_one_letter_code
_entity_poly.pdbx_strand_id
1 'polypeptide(L)'
;SVPVAVREEKVTVVSGEETIKPYCVVCGSFALKANADALRQQLINDGYPAVVVINEVGRTYRVVCSSFATKEEAAKARDAFKARYPDNSDFQNAWILYNK
;
A
#
# COMPACT_ATOMS: atom_id res chain seq x y z
N SER A 1 -20.41 -10.53 8.63
CA SER A 1 -19.11 -9.92 8.34
C SER A 1 -19.07 -9.59 6.85
N VAL A 2 -18.78 -8.35 6.46
CA VAL A 2 -18.65 -8.00 5.04
C VAL A 2 -17.32 -8.58 4.52
N PRO A 3 -17.29 -9.27 3.37
CA PRO A 3 -16.04 -9.82 2.84
C PRO A 3 -15.02 -8.71 2.60
N VAL A 4 -13.82 -8.84 3.16
CA VAL A 4 -12.71 -7.93 2.85
C VAL A 4 -12.29 -8.16 1.40
N ALA A 5 -12.45 -7.16 0.54
CA ALA A 5 -11.99 -7.23 -0.85
C ALA A 5 -10.46 -7.12 -0.93
N VAL A 6 -9.87 -7.91 -1.82
CA VAL A 6 -8.43 -7.94 -2.11
C VAL A 6 -8.29 -7.89 -3.63
N ARG A 7 -7.25 -7.20 -4.14
CA ARG A 7 -6.88 -7.30 -5.56
C ARG A 7 -5.55 -7.99 -5.68
N GLU A 8 -5.48 -8.96 -6.58
CA GLU A 8 -4.26 -9.70 -6.84
C GLU A 8 -3.43 -8.94 -7.86
N GLU A 9 -2.18 -8.65 -7.52
CA GLU A 9 -1.22 -8.03 -8.43
C GLU A 9 0.15 -8.71 -8.25
N LYS A 10 0.88 -8.89 -9.34
CA LYS A 10 2.28 -9.27 -9.27
C LYS A 10 3.11 -7.99 -9.22
N VAL A 11 3.86 -7.83 -8.14
CA VAL A 11 4.63 -6.61 -7.90
C VAL A 11 6.09 -6.89 -7.55
N THR A 12 6.95 -5.93 -7.87
CA THR A 12 8.36 -5.94 -7.46
C THR A 12 8.66 -4.68 -6.68
N VAL A 13 9.43 -4.81 -5.59
CA VAL A 13 9.88 -3.63 -4.84
C VAL A 13 10.83 -2.81 -5.70
N VAL A 14 10.61 -1.50 -5.73
CA VAL A 14 11.48 -0.55 -6.44
C VAL A 14 12.02 0.56 -5.54
N SER A 15 11.51 0.71 -4.31
CA SER A 15 12.08 1.58 -3.26
C SER A 15 11.61 1.19 -1.86
N GLY A 16 12.51 1.18 -0.88
CA GLY A 16 12.21 0.82 0.51
C GLY A 16 12.88 -0.50 0.92
N GLU A 17 12.28 -1.20 1.89
CA GLU A 17 12.75 -2.51 2.37
C GLU A 17 12.86 -3.53 1.23
N GLU A 18 13.83 -4.44 1.29
CA GLU A 18 14.09 -5.40 0.21
C GLU A 18 12.92 -6.38 -0.04
N THR A 19 12.02 -6.57 0.94
CA THR A 19 10.93 -7.53 0.84
C THR A 19 9.61 -6.98 1.39
N ILE A 20 8.50 -7.52 0.88
CA ILE A 20 7.14 -7.27 1.38
C ILE A 20 6.45 -8.59 1.71
N LYS A 21 5.58 -8.57 2.70
CA LYS A 21 4.71 -9.71 3.02
C LYS A 21 3.54 -9.80 2.01
N PRO A 22 2.84 -10.95 1.91
CA PRO A 22 1.86 -11.19 0.86
C PRO A 22 0.70 -10.20 0.82
N TYR A 23 0.19 -9.75 1.98
CA TYR A 23 -0.94 -8.82 2.02
C TYR A 23 -0.47 -7.39 2.32
N CYS A 24 -0.59 -6.51 1.34
CA CYS A 24 -0.09 -5.14 1.41
C CYS A 24 -1.26 -4.13 1.50
N VAL A 25 -1.13 -3.12 2.34
CA VAL A 25 -2.04 -1.98 2.38
C VAL A 25 -1.54 -0.91 1.41
N VAL A 26 -2.19 -0.80 0.26
CA VAL A 26 -1.88 0.20 -0.76
C VAL A 26 -2.68 1.47 -0.46
N CYS A 27 -1.99 2.61 -0.40
CA CYS A 27 -2.56 3.93 -0.10
C CYS A 27 -2.36 4.95 -1.23
N GLY A 28 -1.64 4.59 -2.30
CA GLY A 28 -1.43 5.43 -3.45
C GLY A 28 -1.03 4.64 -4.70
N SER A 29 -1.31 5.19 -5.87
CA SER A 29 -1.00 4.60 -7.17
C SER A 29 -0.65 5.68 -8.18
N PHE A 30 0.55 5.62 -8.75
CA PHE A 30 1.09 6.69 -9.59
C PHE A 30 1.67 6.14 -10.89
N ALA A 31 1.58 6.93 -11.96
CA ALA A 31 2.28 6.64 -13.23
C ALA A 31 3.78 6.96 -13.16
N LEU A 32 4.18 7.91 -12.31
CA LEU A 32 5.57 8.35 -12.15
C LEU A 32 6.13 7.88 -10.81
N LYS A 33 7.32 7.28 -10.83
CA LYS A 33 8.01 6.80 -9.62
C LYS A 33 8.28 7.92 -8.63
N ALA A 34 8.69 9.10 -9.11
CA ALA A 34 8.98 10.25 -8.26
C ALA A 34 7.78 10.68 -7.40
N ASN A 35 6.56 10.61 -7.94
CA ASN A 35 5.34 10.93 -7.18
C ASN A 35 5.06 9.87 -6.11
N ALA A 36 5.30 8.59 -6.42
CA ALA A 36 5.18 7.51 -5.46
C ALA A 36 6.23 7.63 -4.34
N ASP A 37 7.46 8.01 -4.67
CA ASP A 37 8.54 8.23 -3.70
C ASP A 37 8.25 9.42 -2.78
N ALA A 38 7.64 10.49 -3.29
CA ALA A 38 7.23 11.63 -2.48
C ALA A 38 6.20 11.23 -1.42
N LEU A 39 5.16 10.47 -1.82
CA LEU A 39 4.18 9.95 -0.86
C LEU A 39 4.84 8.96 0.13
N ARG A 40 5.74 8.08 -0.34
CA ARG A 40 6.49 7.19 0.55
C ARG A 40 7.25 7.97 1.62
N GLN A 41 7.94 9.05 1.24
CA GLN A 41 8.71 9.85 2.20
C GLN A 41 7.81 10.52 3.24
N GLN A 42 6.64 11.02 2.83
CA GLN A 42 5.63 11.53 3.77
C GLN A 42 5.20 10.44 4.76
N LEU A 43 4.90 9.23 4.28
CA LEU A 43 4.49 8.12 5.13
C LEU A 43 5.58 7.66 6.10
N ILE A 44 6.85 7.68 5.68
CA ILE A 44 7.98 7.42 6.57
C ILE A 44 8.04 8.45 7.70
N ASN A 45 7.86 9.74 7.38
CA ASN A 45 7.82 10.80 8.39
C ASN A 45 6.64 10.62 9.36
N ASP A 46 5.52 10.04 8.87
CA ASP A 46 4.35 9.69 9.67
C ASP A 46 4.52 8.39 10.48
N GLY A 47 5.67 7.72 10.35
CA GLY A 47 6.05 6.51 11.10
C GLY A 47 5.68 5.19 10.44
N TYR A 48 5.33 5.18 9.15
CA TYR A 48 5.03 3.95 8.41
C TYR A 48 6.29 3.33 7.79
N PRO A 49 6.39 1.98 7.75
CA PRO A 49 7.43 1.26 7.01
C PRO A 49 7.10 1.26 5.50
N ALA A 50 6.95 2.43 4.91
CA ALA A 50 6.40 2.57 3.57
C ALA A 50 7.40 2.16 2.47
N VAL A 51 6.90 1.45 1.47
CA VAL A 51 7.66 0.99 0.30
C VAL A 51 6.91 1.33 -0.99
N VAL A 52 7.66 1.46 -2.09
CA VAL A 52 7.12 1.57 -3.43
C VAL A 52 7.35 0.26 -4.17
N VAL A 53 6.29 -0.28 -4.74
CA VAL A 53 6.34 -1.46 -5.61
C VAL A 53 5.80 -1.10 -6.99
N ILE A 54 6.30 -1.76 -8.04
CA ILE A 54 5.76 -1.61 -9.40
C ILE A 54 4.86 -2.79 -9.72
N ASN A 55 3.64 -2.51 -10.20
CA ASN A 55 2.82 -3.51 -10.86
C ASN A 55 3.32 -3.68 -12.29
N GLU A 56 3.83 -4.88 -12.58
CA GLU A 56 4.38 -5.23 -13.90
C GLU A 56 3.31 -5.08 -15.00
N VAL A 57 2.06 -5.35 -14.66
CA VAL A 57 0.90 -5.24 -15.55
C VAL A 57 0.32 -3.83 -15.42
N GLY A 58 0.58 -3.00 -16.42
CA GLY A 58 0.12 -1.60 -16.48
C GLY A 58 1.15 -0.57 -16.03
N ARG A 59 2.33 -1.00 -15.54
CA ARG A 59 3.49 -0.14 -15.21
C ARG A 59 3.14 1.04 -14.30
N THR A 60 2.40 0.76 -13.23
CA THR A 60 2.05 1.76 -12.22
C THR A 60 2.75 1.46 -10.90
N TYR A 61 3.14 2.51 -10.20
CA TYR A 61 3.84 2.45 -8.91
C TYR A 61 2.82 2.51 -7.78
N ARG A 62 2.76 1.46 -6.97
CA ARG A 62 1.94 1.40 -5.75
C ARG A 62 2.76 1.87 -4.56
N VAL A 63 2.16 2.68 -3.70
CA VAL A 63 2.72 3.03 -2.39
C VAL A 63 2.05 2.17 -1.34
N VAL A 64 2.84 1.29 -0.72
CA VAL A 64 2.41 0.38 0.35
C VAL A 64 2.81 1.00 1.68
N CYS A 65 1.85 1.29 2.56
CA CYS A 65 2.15 1.86 3.88
C CYS A 65 2.52 0.79 4.92
N SER A 66 2.08 -0.47 4.71
CA SER A 66 2.42 -1.61 5.57
C SER A 66 2.09 -2.93 4.86
N SER A 67 2.75 -4.03 5.26
CA SER A 67 2.48 -5.38 4.75
C SER A 67 2.42 -6.44 5.86
N PHE A 68 1.61 -7.48 5.65
CA PHE A 68 1.23 -8.49 6.64
C PHE A 68 1.18 -9.90 6.05
N ALA A 69 1.28 -10.89 6.93
CA ALA A 69 1.21 -12.30 6.56
C ALA A 69 -0.23 -12.74 6.26
N THR A 70 -1.22 -12.11 6.91
CA THR A 70 -2.63 -12.46 6.77
C THR A 70 -3.47 -11.31 6.22
N LYS A 71 -4.58 -11.67 5.58
CA LYS A 71 -5.57 -10.74 5.04
C LYS A 71 -6.25 -9.94 6.15
N GLU A 72 -6.49 -10.58 7.29
CA GLU A 72 -7.16 -10.01 8.46
C GLU A 72 -6.33 -8.90 9.10
N GLU A 73 -5.02 -9.13 9.27
CA GLU A 73 -4.08 -8.11 9.77
C GLU A 73 -4.01 -6.91 8.81
N ALA A 74 -3.92 -7.15 7.51
CA ALA A 74 -3.92 -6.09 6.50
C ALA A 74 -5.23 -5.30 6.50
N ALA A 75 -6.38 -5.95 6.70
CA ALA A 75 -7.67 -5.28 6.79
C ALA A 75 -7.73 -4.35 8.01
N LYS A 76 -7.33 -4.85 9.18
CA LYS A 76 -7.27 -4.05 10.41
C LYS A 76 -6.33 -2.85 10.26
N ALA A 77 -5.15 -3.06 9.67
CA ALA A 77 -4.19 -2.00 9.44
C ALA A 77 -4.69 -0.96 8.41
N ARG A 78 -5.36 -1.38 7.34
CA ARG A 78 -6.01 -0.48 6.37
C ARG A 78 -7.06 0.38 7.05
N ASP A 79 -7.91 -0.21 7.89
CA ASP A 79 -8.98 0.54 8.56
C ASP A 79 -8.42 1.52 9.58
N ALA A 80 -7.37 1.13 10.32
CA ALA A 80 -6.63 2.04 11.19
C ALA A 80 -5.93 3.16 10.40
N PHE A 81 -5.36 2.87 9.24
CA PHE A 81 -4.78 3.86 8.34
C PHE A 81 -5.83 4.88 7.91
N LYS A 82 -7.00 4.42 7.43
CA LYS A 82 -8.12 5.30 7.06
C LYS A 82 -8.59 6.14 8.24
N ALA A 83 -8.72 5.57 9.43
CA ALA A 83 -9.14 6.27 10.63
C ALA A 83 -8.14 7.36 11.07
N ARG A 84 -6.84 7.18 10.81
CA ARG A 84 -5.79 8.19 11.10
C ARG A 84 -5.88 9.40 10.16
N TYR A 85 -6.40 9.22 8.95
CA TYR A 85 -6.48 10.27 7.93
C TYR A 85 -7.91 10.47 7.40
N PRO A 86 -8.86 10.84 8.27
CA PRO A 86 -10.28 10.87 7.93
C PRO A 86 -10.61 11.82 6.78
N ASP A 87 -9.89 12.95 6.69
CA ASP A 87 -10.15 14.01 5.70
C ASP A 87 -9.34 13.86 4.40
N ASN A 88 -8.46 12.84 4.31
CA ASN A 88 -7.69 12.59 3.10
C ASN A 88 -8.44 11.62 2.19
N SER A 89 -9.12 12.15 1.17
CA SER A 89 -9.93 11.37 0.22
C SER A 89 -9.13 10.28 -0.50
N ASP A 90 -7.86 10.52 -0.80
CA ASP A 90 -7.01 9.52 -1.47
C ASP A 90 -6.72 8.33 -0.53
N PHE A 91 -6.43 8.62 0.74
CA PHE A 91 -6.17 7.60 1.75
C PHE A 91 -7.44 6.82 2.13
N GLN A 92 -8.61 7.44 2.04
CA GLN A 92 -9.88 6.71 2.18
C GLN A 92 -10.11 5.67 1.09
N ASN A 93 -9.42 5.79 -0.07
CA ASN A 93 -9.41 4.78 -1.13
C ASN A 93 -8.38 3.66 -0.93
N ALA A 94 -7.69 3.62 0.23
CA ALA A 94 -6.74 2.56 0.52
C ALA A 94 -7.39 1.17 0.43
N TRP A 95 -6.63 0.20 -0.08
CA TRP A 95 -7.11 -1.14 -0.43
C TRP A 95 -6.03 -2.19 -0.17
N ILE A 96 -6.41 -3.47 -0.19
CA ILE A 96 -5.50 -4.58 0.09
C ILE A 96 -5.06 -5.25 -1.21
N LEU A 97 -3.75 -5.25 -1.44
CA LEU A 97 -3.08 -5.99 -2.50
C LEU A 97 -2.64 -7.34 -1.95
N TYR A 98 -2.89 -8.41 -2.71
CA TYR A 98 -2.25 -9.70 -2.50
C TYR A 98 -1.17 -9.91 -3.54
N ASN A 99 0.08 -9.95 -3.08
CA ASN A 99 1.26 -10.18 -3.90
C ASN A 99 1.44 -11.68 -4.07
N LYS A 100 1.30 -12.14 -5.31
CA LYS A 100 1.34 -13.55 -5.69
C LYS A 100 2.73 -13.97 -6.17
#